data_AF-A0A1G8I7P8-F1
#
_entry.id   AF-A0A1G8I7P8-F1
#
_cell.length_a   1.000
_cell.length_b   1.000
_cell.length_c   1.000
_cell.angle_alpha   90.00
_cell.angle_beta   90.00
_cell.angle_gamma   90.00
#
_symmetry.space_group_name_H-M   'P 1'
#
loop_
_entity.id
_entity.type
_entity.pdbx_description
1 polymer ?
#
loop_
_entity_poly.entity_id
_entity_poly.type
_entity_poly.pdbx_seq_one_letter_code
_entity_poly.pdbx_strand_id
1 'polypeptide(L)'
;MKNPIQSFEPNIDGRDFVIGDLHGSFTALEKLLEGLNFNPLKDRIFSVGDLVDRGPDSQRCLELLYEPWFHAVLSNHEQMMLQAFNGGEMGYYWFQNGGFWGQKALSDWNKRHL
;
A
#
# COMPACT_ATOMS: atom_id res chain seq x y z
N MET A 1 -0.09 20.30 0.00
CA MET A 1 -0.98 19.13 0.05
C MET A 1 -2.40 19.63 0.07
N LYS A 2 -3.24 19.23 -0.89
CA LYS A 2 -4.69 19.38 -0.77
C LYS A 2 -5.13 18.54 0.44
N ASN A 3 -6.13 19.03 1.19
CA ASN A 3 -6.66 18.51 2.46
C ASN A 3 -6.12 17.13 2.91
N PRO A 4 -5.34 17.03 4.01
CA PRO A 4 -4.77 15.76 4.48
C PRO A 4 -5.80 14.80 5.10
N ILE A 5 -7.06 15.23 5.20
CA ILE A 5 -8.14 14.47 5.82
C ILE A 5 -9.13 14.06 4.74
N GLN A 6 -9.42 12.76 4.71
CA GLN A 6 -10.52 12.19 3.96
C GLN A 6 -11.52 11.58 4.95
N SER A 7 -12.79 11.88 4.77
CA SER A 7 -13.89 11.35 5.60
C SER A 7 -14.79 10.45 4.75
N PHE A 8 -15.40 9.48 5.41
CA PHE A 8 -16.30 8.51 4.79
C PHE A 8 -17.59 8.43 5.58
N GLU A 9 -18.72 8.34 4.89
CA GLU A 9 -20.00 8.03 5.53
C GLU A 9 -19.98 6.61 6.12
N PRO A 10 -20.81 6.35 7.14
CA PRO A 10 -20.95 5.03 7.73
C PRO A 10 -21.28 3.98 6.66
N ASN A 11 -20.62 2.82 6.74
CA ASN A 11 -20.95 1.68 5.90
C ASN A 11 -22.20 0.99 6.45
N ILE A 12 -23.33 1.13 5.75
CA ILE A 12 -24.60 0.50 6.14
C ILE A 12 -24.84 -0.85 5.47
N ASP A 13 -24.05 -1.19 4.45
CA ASP A 13 -24.25 -2.38 3.60
C ASP A 13 -23.21 -3.49 3.85
N GLY A 14 -22.13 -3.20 4.57
CA GLY A 14 -21.05 -4.12 4.89
C GLY A 14 -20.27 -3.76 6.14
N ARG A 15 -19.04 -4.28 6.24
CA ARG A 15 -18.15 -4.12 7.39
C ARG A 15 -16.98 -3.22 7.04
N ASP A 16 -16.56 -2.41 8.01
CA ASP A 16 -15.32 -1.64 7.92
C ASP A 16 -14.25 -2.32 8.78
N PHE A 17 -13.13 -2.65 8.15
CA PHE A 17 -11.96 -3.23 8.80
C PHE A 17 -10.87 -2.19 8.93
N VAL A 18 -10.13 -2.22 10.03
CA VAL A 18 -8.89 -1.46 10.21
C VAL A 18 -7.74 -2.46 10.26
N ILE A 19 -6.71 -2.25 9.44
CA ILE A 19 -5.53 -3.10 9.41
C ILE A 19 -4.27 -2.30 9.75
N GLY A 20 -3.35 -2.98 10.43
CA GLY A 20 -2.00 -2.46 10.69
C GLY A 20 -1.10 -2.55 9.45
N ASP A 21 0.19 -2.34 9.68
CA ASP A 21 1.25 -2.34 8.69
C ASP A 21 1.24 -3.63 7.85
N LEU A 22 1.29 -3.50 6.52
CA LEU A 22 1.31 -4.65 5.62
C LEU A 22 2.73 -5.09 5.27
N HIS A 23 3.65 -4.15 5.03
CA HIS A 23 5.04 -4.40 4.68
C HIS A 23 5.21 -5.52 3.65
N GLY A 24 4.55 -5.42 2.50
CA GLY A 24 4.63 -6.42 1.44
C GLY A 24 4.06 -7.79 1.83
N SER A 25 3.18 -7.88 2.83
CA SER A 25 2.52 -9.13 3.26
C SER A 25 1.18 -9.36 2.55
N PHE A 26 1.12 -9.11 1.23
CA PHE A 26 -0.12 -9.24 0.45
C PHE A 26 -0.75 -10.62 0.60
N THR A 27 0.06 -11.68 0.45
CA THR A 27 -0.43 -13.07 0.54
C THR A 27 -1.07 -13.38 1.91
N ALA A 28 -0.60 -12.74 2.99
CA ALA A 28 -1.19 -12.91 4.32
C ALA A 28 -2.52 -12.16 4.44
N LEU A 29 -2.61 -10.95 3.89
CA LEU A 29 -3.85 -10.19 3.80
C LEU A 29 -4.91 -10.96 3.01
N GLU A 30 -4.55 -11.49 1.84
CA GLU A 30 -5.46 -12.27 0.98
C GLU A 30 -6.09 -13.44 1.75
N LYS A 31 -5.28 -14.24 2.45
CA LYS A 31 -5.76 -15.35 3.30
C LYS A 31 -6.65 -14.89 4.45
N LEU A 32 -6.34 -13.75 5.07
CA LEU A 32 -7.15 -13.18 6.13
C LEU A 32 -8.54 -12.79 5.60
N LEU A 33 -8.58 -12.13 4.43
CA LEU A 33 -9.82 -11.70 3.79
C LEU A 33 -10.69 -12.88 3.33
N GLU A 34 -10.06 -13.94 2.81
CA GLU A 34 -10.72 -15.21 2.51
C GLU A 34 -11.37 -15.80 3.78
N GLY A 35 -10.62 -15.89 4.89
CA GLY A 35 -11.12 -16.42 6.16
C GLY A 35 -12.27 -15.59 6.77
N LEU A 36 -12.34 -14.29 6.45
CA LEU A 36 -13.39 -13.38 6.89
C LEU A 36 -14.61 -13.35 5.95
N ASN A 37 -14.58 -14.10 4.85
CA ASN A 37 -15.51 -13.99 3.73
C ASN A 37 -15.69 -12.52 3.31
N PHE A 38 -14.58 -11.82 3.10
CA PHE A 38 -14.59 -10.41 2.71
C PHE A 38 -15.33 -10.22 1.38
N ASN A 39 -16.23 -9.23 1.34
CA ASN A 39 -16.99 -8.90 0.14
C ASN A 39 -16.55 -7.52 -0.37
N PRO A 40 -15.74 -7.43 -1.45
CA PRO A 40 -15.23 -6.14 -1.96
C PRO A 40 -16.31 -5.20 -2.52
N LEU A 41 -17.55 -5.68 -2.69
CA LEU A 41 -18.69 -4.85 -3.09
C LEU A 41 -19.40 -4.18 -1.90
N LYS A 42 -19.08 -4.57 -0.66
CA LYS A 42 -19.78 -4.15 0.55
C LYS A 42 -18.86 -3.76 1.69
N ASP A 43 -17.80 -4.54 1.89
CA ASP A 43 -16.82 -4.34 2.95
C ASP A 43 -15.74 -3.34 2.50
N ARG A 44 -15.15 -2.62 3.46
CA ARG A 44 -14.05 -1.67 3.24
C ARG A 44 -12.88 -1.96 4.16
N ILE A 45 -11.68 -1.59 3.73
CA ILE A 45 -10.46 -1.65 4.54
C ILE A 45 -9.88 -0.24 4.69
N PHE A 46 -9.56 0.11 5.94
CA PHE A 46 -8.79 1.28 6.31
C PHE A 46 -7.42 0.84 6.84
N SER A 47 -6.39 1.05 6.05
CA SER A 47 -5.00 0.75 6.40
C SER A 47 -4.32 1.96 7.04
N VAL A 48 -3.51 1.70 8.06
CA VAL A 48 -2.64 2.71 8.68
C VAL A 48 -1.44 3.11 7.80
N GLY A 49 -1.23 2.44 6.66
CA GLY A 49 -0.11 2.64 5.76
C GLY A 49 0.95 1.56 5.92
N ASP A 50 2.22 1.89 5.64
CA ASP A 50 3.35 0.95 5.65
C ASP A 50 3.02 -0.28 4.78
N LEU A 51 2.63 0.02 3.54
CA LEU A 51 2.23 -0.99 2.56
C LEU A 51 3.45 -1.69 1.97
N VAL A 52 4.54 -0.95 1.79
CA VAL A 52 5.76 -1.41 1.12
C VAL A 52 6.88 -1.75 2.10
N ASP A 53 7.97 -2.27 1.52
CA ASP A 53 9.22 -2.64 2.17
C ASP A 53 9.10 -3.85 3.10
N ARG A 54 10.25 -4.39 3.51
CA ARG A 54 10.45 -5.54 4.42
C ARG A 54 9.92 -6.90 3.92
N GLY A 55 8.75 -6.96 3.29
CA GLY A 55 8.17 -8.18 2.72
C GLY A 55 8.22 -8.27 1.19
N PRO A 56 7.92 -9.46 0.65
CA PRO A 56 8.16 -9.80 -0.75
C PRO A 56 7.16 -9.17 -1.73
N ASP A 57 5.93 -8.87 -1.29
CA ASP A 57 4.82 -8.50 -2.17
C ASP A 57 4.55 -6.98 -2.18
N SER A 58 5.58 -6.14 -1.96
CA SER A 58 5.43 -4.68 -1.87
C SER A 58 4.68 -4.08 -3.07
N GLN A 59 4.95 -4.55 -4.30
CA GLN A 59 4.24 -4.08 -5.48
C GLN A 59 2.74 -4.45 -5.46
N ARG A 60 2.39 -5.67 -5.05
CA ARG A 60 0.98 -6.09 -4.93
C ARG A 60 0.25 -5.32 -3.82
N CYS A 61 0.94 -4.99 -2.72
CA CYS A 61 0.39 -4.12 -1.69
C CYS A 61 0.07 -2.71 -2.20
N LEU A 62 0.91 -2.15 -3.09
CA LEU A 62 0.59 -0.87 -3.74
C LEU A 62 -0.60 -0.97 -4.70
N GLU A 63 -0.77 -2.12 -5.37
CA GLU A 63 -1.90 -2.34 -6.28
C GLU A 63 -3.26 -2.24 -5.56
N LEU A 64 -3.31 -2.51 -4.24
CA LEU A 64 -4.50 -2.30 -3.41
C LEU A 64 -5.00 -0.85 -3.44
N LEU A 65 -4.13 0.15 -3.66
CA LEU A 65 -4.53 1.56 -3.74
C LEU A 65 -5.45 1.88 -4.93
N TYR A 66 -5.53 0.99 -5.92
CA TYR A 66 -6.46 1.10 -7.05
C TYR A 66 -7.84 0.50 -6.76
N GLU A 67 -7.98 -0.23 -5.66
CA GLU A 67 -9.22 -0.88 -5.29
C GLU A 67 -10.18 0.09 -4.59
N PRO A 68 -11.45 0.20 -5.02
CA PRO A 68 -12.40 1.15 -4.42
C PRO A 68 -12.69 0.90 -2.93
N TRP A 69 -12.50 -0.34 -2.47
CA TRP A 69 -12.76 -0.78 -1.09
C TRP A 69 -11.55 -0.61 -0.17
N PHE A 70 -10.39 -0.15 -0.67
CA PHE A 70 -9.16 -0.01 0.10
C PHE A 70 -8.78 1.46 0.26
N HIS A 71 -8.56 1.87 1.51
CA HIS A 71 -8.20 3.23 1.87
C HIS A 71 -6.97 3.19 2.78
N ALA A 72 -5.92 3.94 2.46
CA ALA A 72 -4.69 3.95 3.25
C ALA A 72 -4.31 5.37 3.65
N VAL A 73 -3.78 5.50 4.86
CA VAL A 73 -3.07 6.70 5.30
C VAL A 73 -1.65 6.66 4.74
N LEU A 74 -1.09 7.83 4.40
CA LEU A 74 0.31 7.95 3.99
C LEU A 74 1.23 7.73 5.20
N SER A 75 2.10 6.72 5.14
CA SER A 75 3.09 6.44 6.18
C SER A 75 4.50 6.97 5.86
N ASN A 76 5.45 6.73 6.76
CA ASN A 76 6.85 7.06 6.55
C ASN A 76 7.52 6.20 5.46
N HIS A 77 7.15 4.93 5.29
CA HIS A 77 7.74 4.09 4.23
C HIS A 77 7.32 4.58 2.84
N GLU A 78 6.03 4.86 2.63
CA GLU A 78 5.56 5.45 1.38
C GLU A 78 6.14 6.86 1.16
N GLN A 79 6.29 7.66 2.22
CA GLN A 79 6.92 8.98 2.12
C GLN A 79 8.40 8.90 1.68
N MET A 80 9.19 8.00 2.28
CA MET A 80 10.59 7.77 1.89
C MET A 80 10.68 7.31 0.42
N MET A 81 9.82 6.38 0.01
CA MET A 81 9.74 5.93 -1.38
C MET A 81 9.45 7.09 -2.34
N LEU A 82 8.42 7.90 -2.08
CA LEU A 82 8.05 9.04 -2.92
C LEU A 82 9.20 10.08 -3.02
N GLN A 83 9.90 10.33 -1.91
CA GLN A 83 11.05 11.24 -1.90
C GLN A 83 12.24 10.68 -2.71
N ALA A 84 12.47 9.37 -2.65
CA ALA A 84 13.50 8.71 -3.45
C ALA A 84 13.23 8.87 -4.95
N PHE A 85 12.00 8.66 -5.40
CA PHE A 85 11.62 8.81 -6.81
C PHE A 85 11.61 10.27 -7.28
N ASN A 86 11.41 11.24 -6.39
CA ASN A 86 11.49 12.66 -6.70
C ASN A 86 12.93 13.22 -6.71
N GLY A 87 13.95 12.36 -6.66
CA GLY A 87 15.36 12.75 -6.76
C GLY A 87 15.96 13.35 -5.48
N GLY A 88 15.35 13.11 -4.32
CA GLY A 88 15.90 13.53 -3.03
C GLY A 88 17.03 12.62 -2.53
N GLU A 89 17.89 13.14 -1.66
CA GLU A 89 18.93 12.37 -0.94
C GLU A 89 18.34 11.23 -0.07
N MET A 90 17.02 11.21 0.11
CA MET A 90 16.27 10.18 0.82
C MET A 90 16.22 8.82 0.12
N GLY A 91 16.67 8.73 -1.15
CA GLY A 91 16.82 7.44 -1.82
C GLY A 91 17.75 6.48 -1.09
N TYR A 92 18.85 6.99 -0.52
CA TYR A 92 19.75 6.18 0.30
C TYR A 92 19.06 5.67 1.57
N TYR A 93 18.34 6.55 2.27
CA TYR A 93 17.61 6.20 3.49
C TYR A 93 16.50 5.17 3.22
N TRP A 94 15.78 5.28 2.11
CA TRP A 94 14.76 4.31 1.73
C TRP A 94 15.36 2.91 1.49
N PHE A 95 16.48 2.83 0.76
CA PHE A 95 17.15 1.54 0.53
C PHE A 95 17.61 0.89 1.84
N GLN A 96 18.14 1.67 2.79
CA GLN A 96 18.50 1.15 4.12
C GLN A 96 17.30 0.62 4.93
N ASN A 97 16.08 1.06 4.60
CA ASN A 97 14.85 0.66 5.29
C ASN A 97 14.02 -0.38 4.52
N GLY A 98 14.59 -1.02 3.50
CA GLY A 98 13.96 -2.14 2.78
C GLY A 98 13.47 -1.81 1.36
N GLY A 99 13.75 -0.61 0.85
CA GLY A 99 13.31 -0.14 -0.47
C GLY A 99 13.93 -0.81 -1.71
N PHE A 100 14.78 -1.82 -1.55
CA PHE A 100 15.52 -2.44 -2.67
C PHE A 100 14.61 -3.06 -3.74
N TRP A 101 13.39 -3.48 -3.37
CA TRP A 101 12.42 -4.02 -4.33
C TRP A 101 12.06 -3.01 -5.44
N GLY A 102 12.14 -1.71 -5.14
CA GLY A 102 11.82 -0.63 -6.08
C GLY A 102 12.72 -0.59 -7.32
N GLN A 103 13.97 -1.03 -7.21
CA GLN A 103 14.90 -1.09 -8.36
C GLN A 103 14.43 -2.12 -9.39
N LYS A 104 14.00 -3.28 -8.92
CA LYS A 104 13.42 -4.32 -9.77
C LYS A 104 12.11 -3.85 -10.39
N ALA A 105 11.23 -3.25 -9.59
CA ALA A 105 9.94 -2.74 -10.07
C ALA A 105 10.12 -1.69 -11.18
N LEU A 106 11.08 -0.76 -11.04
CA LEU A 106 11.39 0.24 -12.06
C LEU A 106 11.95 -0.39 -13.34
N SER A 107 12.84 -1.38 -13.22
CA SER A 107 13.38 -2.13 -14.36
C SER A 107 12.26 -2.84 -15.14
N ASP A 108 11.35 -3.51 -14.43
CA ASP A 108 10.23 -4.24 -15.02
C ASP A 108 9.18 -3.30 -15.64
N TRP A 109 9.02 -2.08 -15.11
CA TRP A 109 8.17 -1.06 -15.72
C TRP A 109 8.75 -0.55 -17.05
N ASN A 110 10.05 -0.20 -17.08
CA ASN A 110 10.73 0.28 -18.29
C ASN A 110 10.67 -0.75 -19.43
N LYS A 111 10.84 -2.04 -19.13
CA LYS A 111 10.74 -3.12 -20.14
C LYS A 111 9.35 -3.27 -20.76
N ARG A 112 8.29 -2.86 -20.06
CA ARG A 112 6.89 -3.00 -20.52
C ARG A 112 6.41 -1.80 -21.34
N HIS A 113 7.12 -0.68 -21.30
CA HIS A 113 6.70 0.59 -21.90
C HIS A 113 7.75 1.19 -22.87
N LEU A 114 8.77 0.40 -23.22
CA LEU A 114 9.71 0.60 -24.33
C LEU A 114 9.44 -0.47 -25.39
#